data_AF-A0A918TEQ9-F1
#
_entry.id   AF-A0A918TEQ9-F1
#
_cell.length_a   1.000
_cell.length_b   1.000
_cell.length_c   1.000
_cell.angle_alpha   90.00
_cell.angle_beta   90.00
_cell.angle_gamma   90.00
#
_symmetry.space_group_name_H-M   'P 1'
#
loop_
_entity.id
_entity.type
_entity.pdbx_description
1 polymer ?
#
loop_
_entity_poly.entity_id
_entity_poly.type
_entity_poly.pdbx_seq_one_letter_code
_entity_poly.pdbx_strand_id
1 'polypeptide(L)'
;MHDPASPTPNSSEPTSTVSYGVAFETVGRVIAWYSREILAERRSPAPDTARMEQLIAEHRECMQDQARLEEAGGEEMAQLNARYAARLEELGSPGA
;
A
#
# COMPACT_ATOMS: atom_id res chain seq x y z
N MET A 1 32.12 32.67 -31.86
CA MET A 1 32.28 31.25 -31.47
C MET A 1 32.52 31.17 -29.96
N HIS A 2 31.47 31.38 -29.14
CA HIS A 2 31.23 30.70 -27.86
C HIS A 2 29.89 31.23 -27.31
N ASP A 3 28.85 30.41 -27.38
CA ASP A 3 27.59 30.59 -26.66
C ASP A 3 27.75 29.99 -25.24
N PRO A 4 27.34 30.68 -24.16
CA PRO A 4 27.25 30.07 -22.84
C PRO A 4 25.95 29.25 -22.76
N ALA A 5 25.99 28.01 -23.24
CA ALA A 5 24.88 27.06 -23.04
C ALA A 5 24.98 26.41 -21.65
N SER A 6 24.28 27.00 -20.68
CA SER A 6 23.65 26.31 -19.55
C SER A 6 22.55 27.26 -19.05
N PRO A 7 21.28 26.85 -18.95
CA PRO A 7 20.88 25.67 -18.19
C PRO A 7 19.73 24.85 -18.80
N THR A 8 19.68 23.54 -18.51
CA THR A 8 18.43 22.84 -18.16
C THR A 8 18.80 21.44 -17.66
N PRO A 9 18.61 21.13 -16.36
CA PRO A 9 18.40 19.75 -15.97
C PRO A 9 16.97 19.37 -16.39
N ASN A 10 16.76 19.12 -17.67
CA ASN A 10 15.50 18.51 -18.12
C ASN A 10 15.65 16.99 -18.07
N SER A 11 15.47 16.44 -16.88
CA SER A 11 15.01 15.06 -16.72
C SER A 11 13.82 15.07 -15.77
N SER A 12 12.81 15.86 -16.15
CA SER A 12 11.45 15.66 -15.70
C SER A 12 10.71 14.87 -16.76
N GLU A 13 10.86 13.55 -16.73
CA GLU A 13 9.80 12.63 -17.17
C GLU A 13 9.63 11.57 -16.08
N PRO A 14 8.72 11.76 -15.12
CA PRO A 14 8.21 10.66 -14.34
C PRO A 14 7.24 9.91 -15.26
N THR A 15 7.72 8.93 -16.04
CA THR A 15 6.83 7.80 -16.34
C THR A 15 6.41 7.27 -14.99
N SER A 16 5.12 7.33 -14.67
CA SER A 16 4.52 6.99 -13.36
C SER A 16 4.72 5.52 -12.98
N THR A 17 5.96 5.08 -12.89
CA THR A 17 6.37 3.89 -12.16
C THR A 17 6.19 4.25 -10.70
N VAL A 18 5.21 3.60 -10.06
CA VAL A 18 5.05 3.71 -8.62
C VAL A 18 6.40 3.37 -7.98
N SER A 19 6.94 4.30 -7.20
CA SER A 19 8.19 4.05 -6.49
C SER A 19 7.95 3.02 -5.39
N TYR A 20 8.97 2.25 -5.06
CA TYR A 20 8.95 1.33 -3.92
C TYR A 20 8.37 1.98 -2.66
N GLY A 21 8.79 3.21 -2.34
CA GLY A 21 8.30 3.94 -1.17
C GLY A 21 6.79 4.17 -1.20
N VAL A 22 6.22 4.55 -2.35
CA VAL A 22 4.77 4.76 -2.49
C VAL A 22 3.99 3.45 -2.37
N ALA A 23 4.47 2.38 -3.00
CA ALA A 23 3.85 1.06 -2.86
C ALA A 23 3.92 0.57 -1.41
N PHE A 24 5.10 0.66 -0.78
CA PHE A 24 5.33 0.25 0.59
C PHE A 24 4.45 0.99 1.60
N GLU A 25 4.33 2.32 1.45
CA GLU A 25 3.44 3.14 2.28
C GLU A 25 1.96 2.76 2.08
N THR A 26 1.53 2.52 0.84
CA THR A 26 0.14 2.15 0.53
C THR A 26 -0.21 0.80 1.16
N VAL A 27 0.64 -0.23 1.02
CA VAL A 27 0.45 -1.52 1.70
C VAL A 27 0.51 -1.36 3.22
N GLY A 28 1.45 -0.55 3.72
CA GLY A 28 1.60 -0.27 5.15
C GLY A 28 0.35 0.36 5.78
N ARG A 29 -0.35 1.24 5.06
CA ARG A 29 -1.62 1.82 5.52
C ARG A 29 -2.73 0.78 5.65
N VAL A 30 -2.79 -0.20 4.75
CA VAL A 30 -3.75 -1.31 4.81
C VAL A 30 -3.44 -2.24 5.98
N ILE A 31 -2.16 -2.59 6.18
CA ILE A 31 -1.69 -3.36 7.35
C ILE A 31 -2.09 -2.65 8.66
N ALA A 32 -1.87 -1.34 8.74
CA ALA A 32 -2.26 -0.54 9.90
C ALA A 32 -3.78 -0.46 10.10
N TRP A 33 -4.58 -0.52 9.04
CA TRP A 33 -6.03 -0.62 9.14
C TRP A 33 -6.46 -1.96 9.74
N TYR A 34 -5.99 -3.09 9.19
CA TYR A 34 -6.31 -4.41 9.72
C TYR A 34 -5.83 -4.59 11.17
N SER A 35 -4.63 -4.11 11.51
CA SER A 35 -4.13 -4.12 12.89
C SER A 35 -5.08 -3.40 13.87
N ARG A 36 -5.69 -2.28 13.44
CA ARG A 36 -6.67 -1.55 14.24
C ARG A 36 -8.00 -2.31 14.37
N GLU A 37 -8.51 -2.88 13.28
CA GLU A 37 -9.73 -3.69 13.30
C GLU A 37 -9.57 -4.95 14.17
N ILE A 38 -8.44 -5.67 14.06
CA ILE A 38 -8.15 -6.83 14.91
C ILE A 38 -8.14 -6.42 16.39
N LEU A 39 -7.55 -5.27 16.71
CA LEU A 39 -7.53 -4.76 18.08
C LEU A 39 -8.93 -4.34 18.56
N ALA A 40 -9.74 -3.77 17.69
CA ALA A 40 -11.12 -3.38 17.99
C ALA A 40 -12.00 -4.60 18.24
N GLU A 41 -11.94 -5.61 17.37
CA GLU A 41 -12.66 -6.89 17.50
C GLU A 41 -12.26 -7.59 18.81
N ARG A 42 -10.97 -7.65 19.12
CA ARG A 42 -10.46 -8.27 20.35
C ARG A 42 -10.93 -7.54 21.63
N ARG A 43 -11.27 -6.26 21.53
CA ARG A 43 -11.79 -5.44 22.64
C ARG A 43 -13.31 -5.42 22.69
N SER A 44 -13.99 -6.02 21.71
CA SER A 44 -15.44 -6.13 21.67
C SER A 44 -15.94 -6.95 22.86
N PRO A 45 -17.08 -6.58 23.47
CA PRO A 45 -17.70 -7.39 24.54
C PRO A 45 -18.14 -8.78 24.07
N ALA A 46 -18.31 -8.99 22.76
CA ALA A 46 -18.57 -10.28 22.15
C ALA A 46 -17.72 -10.40 20.86
N PRO A 47 -16.45 -10.81 20.96
CA PRO A 47 -15.56 -10.92 19.82
C PRO A 47 -16.03 -12.03 18.88
N ASP A 48 -16.15 -11.70 17.60
CA ASP A 48 -16.40 -12.69 16.55
C ASP A 48 -15.08 -13.35 16.14
N THR A 49 -14.90 -14.61 16.54
CA THR A 49 -13.68 -15.36 16.25
C THR A 49 -13.48 -15.60 14.76
N ALA A 50 -14.56 -15.81 13.99
CA ALA A 50 -14.45 -16.04 12.54
C ALA A 50 -14.03 -14.76 11.82
N ARG A 51 -14.61 -13.62 12.19
CA ARG A 51 -14.19 -12.31 11.71
C ARG A 51 -12.73 -12.01 12.10
N MET A 52 -12.34 -12.33 13.33
CA MET A 52 -10.97 -12.10 13.79
C MET A 52 -9.96 -12.96 13.01
N GLU A 53 -10.25 -14.23 12.77
CA GLU A 53 -9.40 -15.11 11.94
C GLU A 53 -9.28 -14.60 10.50
N GLN A 54 -10.38 -14.12 9.92
CA GLN A 54 -10.37 -13.50 8.58
C GLN A 54 -9.47 -12.27 8.56
N LEU A 55 -9.64 -11.34 9.51
CA LEU A 55 -8.82 -10.14 9.60
C LEU A 55 -7.33 -10.46 9.76
N ILE A 56 -6.99 -11.49 10.56
CA ILE A 56 -5.61 -11.95 10.74
C ILE A 56 -5.04 -12.57 9.46
N ALA A 57 -5.84 -13.37 8.74
CA ALA A 57 -5.42 -13.97 7.47
C ALA A 57 -5.12 -12.89 6.42
N GLU A 58 -6.04 -11.93 6.25
CA GLU A 58 -5.87 -10.82 5.32
C GLU A 58 -4.69 -9.91 5.71
N HIS A 59 -4.51 -9.64 7.01
CA HIS A 59 -3.33 -8.91 7.51
C HIS A 59 -2.01 -9.62 7.15
N ARG A 60 -1.96 -10.95 7.27
CA ARG A 60 -0.77 -11.74 6.90
C ARG A 60 -0.48 -11.70 5.41
N GLU A 61 -1.51 -11.75 4.56
CA GLU A 61 -1.34 -11.60 3.11
C GLU A 61 -0.73 -10.24 2.78
N CYS A 62 -1.22 -9.16 3.41
CA CYS A 62 -0.68 -7.82 3.21
C CYS A 62 0.81 -7.72 3.60
N MET A 63 1.22 -8.36 4.70
CA MET A 63 2.64 -8.40 5.10
C MET A 63 3.51 -9.18 4.12
N GLN A 64 3.00 -10.26 3.54
CA GLN A 64 3.72 -11.03 2.52
C GLN A 64 3.90 -10.22 1.23
N ASP A 65 2.85 -9.53 0.80
CA ASP A 65 2.92 -8.65 -0.36
C ASP A 65 3.86 -7.46 -0.11
N GLN A 66 3.88 -6.91 1.10
CA GLN A 66 4.84 -5.86 1.47
C GLN A 66 6.29 -6.37 1.44
N ALA A 67 6.56 -7.58 1.92
CA ALA A 67 7.89 -8.17 1.84
C ALA A 67 8.32 -8.44 0.39
N ARG A 68 7.38 -8.87 -0.47
CA ARG A 68 7.66 -9.06 -1.91
C ARG A 68 8.02 -7.76 -2.62
N LEU A 69 7.54 -6.60 -2.16
CA LEU A 69 7.90 -5.31 -2.74
C LEU A 69 9.41 -5.05 -2.75
N GLU A 70 10.17 -5.61 -1.80
CA GLU A 70 11.63 -5.45 -1.74
C GLU A 70 12.34 -6.08 -2.95
N GLU A 71 11.75 -7.16 -3.49
CA GLU A 71 12.27 -7.90 -4.65
C GLU A 71 11.48 -7.61 -5.95
N ALA A 72 10.35 -6.91 -5.83
CA ALA A 72 9.43 -6.63 -6.92
C ALA A 72 10.03 -5.67 -7.96
N GLY A 73 9.74 -5.94 -9.23
CA GLY A 73 9.98 -5.00 -10.32
C GLY A 73 8.96 -3.86 -10.34
N GLY A 74 9.23 -2.81 -11.13
CA GLY A 74 8.35 -1.63 -11.23
C GLY A 74 6.90 -1.93 -11.64
N GLU A 75 6.68 -2.94 -12.47
CA GLU A 75 5.32 -3.38 -12.88
C GLU A 75 4.56 -4.01 -11.71
N GLU A 76 5.20 -4.91 -10.97
CA GLU A 76 4.61 -5.58 -9.80
C GLU A 76 4.33 -4.58 -8.67
N MET A 77 5.24 -3.63 -8.44
CA MET A 77 5.00 -2.53 -7.50
C MET A 77 3.79 -1.68 -7.88
N ALA A 78 3.63 -1.34 -9.17
CA ALA A 78 2.47 -0.59 -9.64
C ALA A 78 1.17 -1.37 -9.48
N GLN A 79 1.18 -2.67 -9.76
CA GLN A 79 0.02 -3.55 -9.58
C GLN A 79 -0.38 -3.69 -8.11
N LEU A 80 0.59 -3.95 -7.22
CA LEU A 80 0.37 -4.03 -5.79
C LEU A 80 -0.17 -2.69 -5.26
N ASN A 81 0.43 -1.57 -5.64
CA ASN A 81 -0.03 -0.26 -5.23
C ASN A 81 -1.48 0.02 -5.67
N ALA A 82 -1.83 -0.26 -6.93
CA ALA A 82 -3.20 -0.08 -7.41
C ALA A 82 -4.20 -0.96 -6.64
N ARG A 83 -3.85 -2.22 -6.39
CA ARG A 83 -4.65 -3.16 -5.60
C ARG A 83 -4.90 -2.64 -4.17
N TYR A 84 -3.84 -2.22 -3.49
CA TYR A 84 -3.93 -1.75 -2.11
C TYR A 84 -4.53 -0.35 -1.99
N ALA A 85 -4.37 0.51 -3.00
CA ALA A 85 -5.07 1.79 -3.07
C ALA A 85 -6.60 1.58 -3.19
N ALA A 86 -7.04 0.71 -4.11
CA ALA A 86 -8.46 0.37 -4.23
C ALA A 86 -9.01 -0.21 -2.92
N ARG A 87 -8.26 -1.12 -2.28
CA ARG A 87 -8.63 -1.66 -0.97
C ARG A 87 -8.73 -0.56 0.10
N LEU A 88 -7.82 0.42 0.14
CA LEU A 88 -7.94 1.54 1.07
C LEU A 88 -9.20 2.38 0.83
N GLU A 89 -9.63 2.54 -0.42
CA GLU A 89 -10.89 3.21 -0.74
C GLU A 89 -12.08 2.40 -0.24
N GLU A 90 -12.10 1.08 -0.42
CA GLU A 90 -13.15 0.19 0.10
C GLU A 90 -13.20 0.20 1.63
N LEU A 91 -12.04 0.20 2.30
CA LEU A 91 -11.91 0.19 3.76
C LEU A 91 -12.12 1.58 4.40
N GLY A 92 -11.91 2.65 3.63
CA GLY A 92 -12.06 4.05 4.02
C GLY A 92 -13.42 4.64 3.68
N SER A 93 -14.15 4.05 2.73
CA SER A 93 -15.59 4.27 2.61
C SER A 93 -16.26 3.53 3.78
N PRO A 94 -16.85 4.23 4.77
CA PRO A 94 -17.80 3.57 5.63
C PRO A 94 -18.87 3.02 4.67
N GLY A 95 -19.08 1.70 4.66
CA GLY A 95 -20.23 1.13 3.98
C GLY A 95 -21.47 1.94 4.38
N ALA A 96 -22.08 2.57 3.38
CA ALA A 96 -23.30 3.37 3.54
C ALA A 96 -24.45 2.52 4.07
#